data_AF-A0A920IFT5-F1
#
_entry.id   AF-A0A920IFT5-F1
#
_cell.length_a   1.000
_cell.length_b   1.000
_cell.length_c   1.000
_cell.angle_alpha   90.00
_cell.angle_beta   90.00
_cell.angle_gamma   90.00
#
_symmetry.space_group_name_H-M   'P 1'
#
loop_
_entity.id
_entity.type
_entity.pdbx_description
1 polymer ?
#
loop_
_entity_poly.entity_id
_entity_poly.type
_entity_poly.pdbx_seq_one_letter_code
_entity_poly.pdbx_strand_id
1 'polypeptide(L)' 'MFAKVYNLKFPSMDEAKVAASYISDSFGKLIVDCNLKALNMSLGQCGSVTILTKFDTSEDL' A
#
# COMPACT_ATOMS: atom_id res chain seq x y z
N MET A 1 5.18 -14.44 9.90
CA MET A 1 4.42 -13.54 9.01
C MET A 1 4.30 -12.18 9.68
N PHE A 2 4.95 -11.18 9.09
CA PHE A 2 4.96 -9.79 9.54
C PHE A 2 4.09 -8.95 8.61
N ALA A 3 3.65 -7.79 9.09
CA ALA A 3 2.84 -6.89 8.30
C ALA A 3 3.13 -5.43 8.61
N LYS A 4 3.10 -4.60 7.56
CA LYS A 4 3.18 -3.15 7.68
C LYS A 4 1.91 -2.52 7.11
N VAL A 5 1.32 -1.63 7.89
CA VAL A 5 0.13 -0.87 7.50
C VAL A 5 0.51 0.60 7.34
N TYR A 6 0.20 1.13 6.17
CA TYR A 6 0.29 2.56 5.87
C TYR A 6 -1.12 3.13 5.79
N ASN A 7 -1.38 4.19 6.54
CA ASN A 7 -2.64 4.92 6.50
C ASN A 7 -2.37 6.34 6.04
N LEU A 8 -2.87 6.66 4.85
CA LEU A 8 -2.72 7.96 4.23
C LEU A 8 -4.09 8.63 4.16
N LYS A 9 -4.09 9.96 4.30
CA LYS A 9 -5.28 10.79 4.16
C LYS A 9 -4.97 11.92 3.20
N PHE A 10 -5.74 11.99 2.13
CA PHE A 10 -5.64 13.04 1.13
C PHE A 10 -6.74 14.09 1.33
N PRO A 11 -6.50 15.36 0.95
CA PRO A 11 -7.48 16.44 1.03
C PRO A 11 -8.76 16.17 0.23
N SER A 12 -8.65 15.47 -0.91
CA SER A 12 -9.76 15.20 -1.83
C SER A 12 -9.75 13.75 -2.32
N MET A 13 -10.92 13.27 -2.79
CA MET A 13 -11.03 11.95 -3.41
C MET A 13 -10.22 11.87 -4.72
N ASP A 14 -10.07 12.97 -5.45
CA ASP A 14 -9.36 12.96 -6.72
C ASP A 14 -7.85 12.80 -6.52
N GLU A 15 -7.26 13.53 -5.55
CA GLU A 15 -5.88 13.30 -5.14
C GLU A 15 -5.66 11.89 -4.62
N ALA A 16 -6.61 11.36 -3.83
CA ALA A 16 -6.52 10.00 -3.31
C ALA A 16 -6.51 8.94 -4.42
N LYS A 17 -7.29 9.13 -5.50
CA LYS A 17 -7.29 8.21 -6.65
C LYS A 17 -5.97 8.24 -7.43
N VAL A 18 -5.42 9.44 -7.64
CA VAL A 18 -4.11 9.60 -8.31
C VAL A 18 -3.02 8.93 -7.48
N ALA A 19 -2.99 9.20 -6.16
CA ALA A 19 -2.04 8.59 -5.26
C ALA A 19 -2.21 7.07 -5.17
N ALA A 20 -3.44 6.56 -5.04
CA ALA A 20 -3.70 5.12 -5.02
C ALA A 20 -3.19 4.43 -6.30
N SER A 21 -3.42 5.03 -7.47
CA SER A 21 -2.92 4.50 -8.75
C SER A 21 -1.39 4.43 -8.77
N TYR A 22 -0.71 5.53 -8.43
CA TYR A 22 0.74 5.59 -8.37
C TYR A 22 1.33 4.60 -7.36
N ILE A 23 0.75 4.52 -6.16
CA ILE A 23 1.20 3.62 -5.09
C ILE A 23 1.02 2.17 -5.52
N SER A 24 -0.11 1.82 -6.14
CA SER A 24 -0.36 0.44 -6.59
C SER A 24 0.66 -0.04 -7.61
N ASP A 25 1.03 0.80 -8.58
CA ASP A 25 2.06 0.48 -9.57
C ASP A 25 3.45 0.40 -8.93
N SER A 26 3.78 1.36 -8.06
CA SER A 26 5.08 1.39 -7.38
C SER A 26 5.30 0.18 -6.47
N PHE A 27 4.32 -0.15 -5.62
CA PHE A 27 4.41 -1.33 -4.75
C PHE A 27 4.33 -2.63 -5.53
N GLY A 28 3.55 -2.67 -6.63
CA GLY A 28 3.46 -3.84 -7.51
C GLY A 28 4.83 -4.23 -8.08
N LYS A 29 5.66 -3.25 -8.43
CA LYS A 29 7.03 -3.47 -8.92
C LYS A 29 7.98 -4.00 -7.84
N LEU A 30 7.70 -3.74 -6.57
CA LEU A 30 8.52 -4.18 -5.44
C LEU A 30 8.14 -5.57 -4.92
N ILE A 31 7.12 -6.24 -5.50
CA ILE A 31 6.63 -7.52 -4.96
C ILE A 31 7.73 -8.58 -4.90
N VAL A 32 8.52 -8.70 -5.96
CA VAL A 32 9.62 -9.68 -6.03
C VAL A 32 10.82 -9.18 -5.24
N ASP A 33 11.24 -7.93 -5.48
CA ASP A 33 12.47 -7.36 -4.91
C ASP A 33 12.44 -7.24 -3.39
N CYS A 34 11.25 -6.98 -2.81
CA CYS A 34 11.05 -6.90 -1.36
C CYS A 34 10.38 -8.14 -0.78
N ASN A 35 10.28 -9.24 -1.54
CA ASN A 35 9.70 -10.51 -1.07
C ASN A 35 8.30 -10.33 -0.42
N LEU A 36 7.47 -9.45 -0.99
CA LEU A 36 6.12 -9.17 -0.49
C LEU A 36 5.24 -10.41 -0.70
N LYS A 37 4.66 -10.91 0.39
CA LYS A 37 3.73 -12.06 0.39
C LYS A 37 2.29 -11.67 0.15
N ALA A 38 1.95 -10.42 0.50
CA ALA A 38 0.66 -9.85 0.17
C ALA A 38 0.80 -8.33 0.05
N LEU A 39 0.10 -7.77 -0.92
CA LEU A 39 -0.15 -6.34 -1.07
C LEU A 39 -1.67 -6.15 -1.19
N ASN A 40 -2.26 -5.48 -0.21
CA ASN A 40 -3.67 -5.11 -0.25
C ASN A 40 -3.76 -3.59 -0.12
N MET A 41 -4.57 -2.97 -0.97
CA MET A 41 -4.81 -1.53 -0.91
C MET A 41 -6.31 -1.27 -0.96
N SER A 42 -6.78 -0.36 -0.12
CA SER A 42 -8.16 0.11 -0.13
C SER A 42 -8.21 1.62 -0.17
N LEU A 43 -9.15 2.14 -0.97
CA LEU A 43 -9.50 3.55 -1.03
C LEU A 43 -10.84 3.73 -0.31
N GLY A 44 -10.84 4.42 0.81
CA GLY A 44 -12.02 4.73 1.60
C GLY A 44 -12.67 6.06 1.20
N GLN A 45 -13.86 6.30 1.74
CA GLN A 45 -14.55 7.58 1.55
C GLN A 45 -13.76 8.71 2.21
N CYS A 46 -13.87 9.92 1.64
CA CYS A 46 -13.13 11.11 2.07
C CYS A 46 -11.61 11.02 1.86
N GLY A 47 -11.13 10.26 0.87
CA GLY A 47 -9.73 10.28 0.44
C GLY A 47 -8.77 9.55 1.39
N SER A 48 -9.23 8.57 2.16
CA SER A 48 -8.33 7.70 2.91
C SER A 48 -7.79 6.57 2.01
N VAL A 49 -6.49 6.29 2.10
CA VAL A 49 -5.86 5.14 1.44
C VAL A 49 -5.15 4.31 2.48
N THR A 50 -5.50 3.03 2.57
CA THR A 50 -4.83 2.07 3.46
C THR A 50 -4.09 1.06 2.61
N ILE A 51 -2.82 0.83 2.92
CA ILE A 51 -1.98 -0.18 2.27
C ILE A 51 -1.51 -1.16 3.34
N LEU A 52 -1.74 -2.45 3.10
CA LEU A 52 -1.26 -3.55 3.91
C LEU A 52 -0.26 -4.37 3.08
N THR A 53 0.96 -4.45 3.58
CA THR A 53 1.99 -5.34 3.06
C THR A 53 2.26 -6.45 4.06
N LYS A 54 2.57 -7.66 3.58
CA LYS A 54 2.94 -8.80 4.43
C LYS A 54 4.24 -9.42 3.96
N PHE A 55 5.02 -9.94 4.90
CA PHE A 55 6.33 -10.52 4.70
C PHE A 55 6.46 -11.82 5.50
N ASP A 56 7.34 -12.73 5.07
CA ASP A 56 7.60 -13.97 5.80
C ASP A 56 8.48 -13.70 7.03
N THR A 57 9.54 -12.91 6.83
CA THR A 57 10.55 -12.54 7.84
C THR A 57 10.40 -11.07 8.27
N SER A 58 11.03 -10.70 9.38
CA SER A 58 11.10 -9.30 9.83
C SER A 58 12.22 -8.51 9.17
N GLU A 59 13.13 -9.18 8.46
CA GLU A 59 14.23 -8.52 7.73
C GLU A 59 13.72 -7.78 6.50
N ASP A 60 12.64 -8.30 5.88
CA ASP A 60 11.97 -7.71 4.73
C ASP A 60 10.96 -6.59 5.12
N LEU A 61 10.74 -6.34 6.42
CA LEU A 61 9.70 -5.42 6.95
C LEU A 61 10.07 -3.93 6.87
#